data_AF-A0A3M6FTQ4-F1
#
_entry.id   AF-A0A3M6FTQ4-F1
#
_cell.length_a   1.000
_cell.length_b   1.000
_cell.length_c   1.000
_cell.angle_alpha   90.00
_cell.angle_beta   90.00
_cell.angle_gamma   90.00
#
_symmetry.space_group_name_H-M   'P 1'
#
loop_
_entity.id
_entity.type
_entity.pdbx_description
1 polymer ?
#
loop_
_entity_poly.entity_id
_entity_poly.type
_entity_poly.pdbx_seq_one_letter_code
_entity_poly.pdbx_strand_id
1 'polypeptide(L)'
;MMSALYMILGTLIALGVLVTFHEFGHFWVARRCGVKVLRFSVGFGTPLLRWSDRQGTEYVVAAIPLGGYVKMLDEREGNVPPELADQSFNRKTVGQRIAIVIAGPTANFLLAIAFFWVLAMMGSEQVRPVIGAVESGSIAQQAGLTAG
;
A
#
# COMPACT_ATOMS: atom_id res chain seq x y z
N MET A 1 6.32 28.71 -3.87
CA MET A 1 5.31 28.41 -2.82
C MET A 1 4.29 27.37 -3.31
N MET A 2 3.67 27.56 -4.49
CA MET A 2 2.73 26.59 -5.10
C MET A 2 3.29 25.16 -5.21
N SER A 3 4.54 25.01 -5.65
CA SER A 3 5.18 23.70 -5.84
C SER A 3 5.44 22.96 -4.52
N ALA A 4 5.76 23.68 -3.45
CA ALA A 4 5.99 23.09 -2.13
C ALA A 4 4.67 22.58 -1.53
N LEU A 5 3.60 23.36 -1.64
CA LEU A 5 2.27 22.95 -1.20
C LEU A 5 1.79 21.70 -1.94
N TYR A 6 1.98 21.66 -3.26
CA TYR A 6 1.67 20.48 -4.07
C TYR A 6 2.45 19.24 -3.62
N MET A 7 3.78 19.36 -3.41
CA MET A 7 4.59 18.24 -2.95
C MET A 7 4.18 17.74 -1.56
N ILE A 8 3.90 18.66 -0.62
CA ILE A 8 3.47 18.29 0.73
C ILE A 8 2.13 17.56 0.67
N LEU A 9 1.15 18.15 -0.02
CA LEU A 9 -0.18 17.55 -0.12
C LEU A 9 -0.13 16.21 -0.84
N GLY A 10 0.59 16.13 -1.97
CA GLY A 10 0.81 14.90 -2.71
C GLY A 10 1.50 13.81 -1.87
N THR A 11 2.50 14.19 -1.06
CA THR A 11 3.18 13.26 -0.15
C THR A 11 2.24 12.74 0.93
N LEU A 12 1.43 13.61 1.54
CA LEU A 12 0.47 13.21 2.57
C LEU A 12 -0.59 12.25 2.00
N ILE A 13 -1.07 12.50 0.78
CA ILE A 13 -2.00 11.61 0.08
C ILE A 13 -1.32 10.27 -0.24
N ALA A 14 -0.12 10.31 -0.83
CA ALA A 14 0.62 9.10 -1.21
C ALA A 14 0.94 8.21 0.01
N LEU A 15 1.44 8.81 1.11
CA LEU A 15 1.68 8.10 2.36
C LEU A 15 0.39 7.57 2.96
N GLY A 16 -0.68 8.37 2.97
CA GLY A 16 -1.98 7.95 3.49
C GLY A 16 -2.51 6.71 2.75
N VAL A 17 -2.44 6.70 1.43
CA VAL A 17 -2.83 5.54 0.60
C VAL A 17 -1.93 4.33 0.89
N LEU A 18 -0.61 4.52 0.84
CA LEU A 18 0.37 3.44 1.03
C LEU A 18 0.22 2.77 2.39
N VAL A 19 0.14 3.55 3.46
CA VAL A 19 -0.04 3.03 4.81
C VAL A 19 -1.39 2.34 4.95
N THR A 20 -2.47 2.93 4.45
CA THR A 20 -3.81 2.33 4.58
C THR A 20 -3.86 0.95 3.93
N PHE A 21 -3.29 0.80 2.73
CA PHE A 21 -3.20 -0.50 2.06
C PHE A 21 -2.29 -1.49 2.78
N HIS A 22 -1.18 -1.02 3.36
CA HIS A 22 -0.29 -1.83 4.19
C HIS A 22 -1.04 -2.42 5.40
N GLU A 23 -1.67 -1.56 6.20
CA GLU A 23 -2.43 -1.99 7.36
C GLU A 23 -3.59 -2.89 6.96
N PHE A 24 -4.26 -2.59 5.83
CA PHE A 24 -5.33 -3.41 5.30
C PHE A 24 -4.86 -4.83 4.97
N GLY A 25 -3.63 -5.01 4.47
CA GLY A 25 -3.02 -6.32 4.26
C GLY A 25 -2.97 -7.16 5.54
N HIS A 26 -2.38 -6.60 6.60
CA HIS A 26 -2.32 -7.24 7.92
C HIS A 26 -3.72 -7.59 8.44
N PHE A 27 -4.63 -6.61 8.39
CA PHE A 27 -6.01 -6.73 8.84
C PHE A 27 -6.76 -7.87 8.15
N TRP A 28 -6.68 -7.91 6.82
CA TRP A 28 -7.42 -8.85 6.01
C TRP A 28 -6.94 -10.28 6.23
N VAL A 29 -5.62 -10.51 6.28
CA VAL A 29 -5.06 -11.83 6.56
C VAL A 29 -5.32 -12.24 8.02
N ALA A 30 -5.22 -11.32 8.99
CA ALA A 30 -5.52 -11.60 10.39
C ALA A 30 -6.94 -12.16 10.57
N ARG A 31 -7.96 -11.50 10.00
CA ARG A 31 -9.34 -11.98 10.06
C ARG A 31 -9.51 -13.35 9.40
N ARG A 32 -8.83 -13.60 8.28
CA ARG A 32 -8.86 -14.89 7.57
C ARG A 32 -8.20 -16.02 8.35
N CYS A 33 -7.17 -15.71 9.13
CA CYS A 33 -6.55 -16.66 10.07
C CYS A 33 -7.36 -16.81 11.38
N GLY A 34 -8.54 -16.18 11.47
CA GLY A 34 -9.39 -16.21 12.66
C GLY A 34 -8.78 -15.49 13.86
N VAL A 35 -7.94 -14.48 13.62
CA VAL A 35 -7.45 -13.57 14.67
C VAL A 35 -8.47 -12.46 14.85
N LYS A 36 -8.85 -12.18 16.10
CA LYS A 36 -9.75 -11.06 16.41
C LYS A 36 -8.97 -9.75 16.28
N VAL A 37 -9.45 -8.84 15.44
CA VAL A 37 -8.90 -7.49 15.35
C VAL A 37 -9.73 -6.58 16.23
N LEU A 38 -9.08 -5.91 17.18
CA LEU A 38 -9.71 -4.98 18.12
C LEU A 38 -9.86 -3.60 17.48
N ARG A 39 -8.82 -3.13 16.78
CA ARG A 39 -8.83 -1.81 16.15
C ARG A 39 -8.08 -1.81 14.82
N PHE A 40 -8.65 -1.15 13.83
CA PHE A 40 -8.00 -0.77 12.57
C PHE A 40 -7.92 0.75 12.51
N SER A 41 -6.72 1.31 12.62
CA SER A 41 -6.52 2.77 12.63
C SER A 41 -5.77 3.22 11.38
N VAL A 42 -6.36 4.17 10.66
CA VAL A 42 -5.67 4.96 9.65
C VAL A 42 -5.29 6.29 10.29
N GLY A 43 -3.99 6.55 10.39
CA GLY A 43 -3.43 7.67 11.11
C GLY A 43 -3.15 7.38 12.59
N PHE A 44 -2.53 8.38 13.24
CA PHE A 44 -2.22 8.42 14.66
C PHE A 44 -2.86 9.61 15.37
N GLY A 45 -2.82 9.57 16.70
CA GLY A 45 -3.24 10.67 17.57
C GLY A 45 -4.75 10.69 17.80
N THR A 46 -5.32 11.90 17.87
CA THR A 46 -6.73 12.09 18.19
C THR A 46 -7.62 11.48 17.10
N PRO A 47 -8.59 10.64 17.47
CA PRO A 47 -9.59 10.13 16.54
C PRO A 47 -10.43 11.27 15.96
N LEU A 48 -10.61 11.30 14.65
CA LEU A 48 -11.57 12.18 13.99
C LEU A 48 -12.88 11.45 13.74
N LEU A 49 -12.80 10.20 13.29
CA LEU A 49 -13.95 9.34 13.03
C LEU A 49 -13.73 7.97 13.65
N ARG A 50 -14.80 7.41 14.22
CA ARG A 50 -14.80 6.07 14.81
C ARG A 50 -16.10 5.35 14.48
N TRP A 51 -15.99 4.09 14.09
CA TRP A 51 -17.14 3.20 13.94
C TRP A 51 -16.73 1.76 14.22
N SER A 52 -17.70 0.87 14.45
CA SER A 52 -17.42 -0.54 14.70
C SER A 52 -18.18 -1.44 13.74
N ASP A 53 -17.58 -2.55 13.34
CA ASP A 53 -18.29 -3.58 12.58
C ASP A 53 -18.99 -4.62 13.48
N ARG A 54 -19.69 -5.55 12.82
CA ARG A 54 -20.42 -6.65 13.50
C ARG A 54 -19.51 -7.61 14.27
N GLN A 55 -18.21 -7.66 13.97
CA GLN A 55 -17.26 -8.52 14.69
C GLN A 55 -16.59 -7.79 15.86
N GLY A 56 -16.95 -6.53 16.08
CA GLY A 56 -16.45 -5.67 17.15
C GLY A 56 -15.10 -5.04 16.85
N THR A 57 -14.66 -5.00 15.59
CA THR A 57 -13.48 -4.25 15.20
C THR A 57 -13.82 -2.76 15.17
N GLU A 58 -13.07 -1.95 15.92
CA GLU A 58 -13.18 -0.49 15.87
C GLU A 58 -12.31 0.07 14.73
N TYR A 59 -12.93 0.77 13.80
CA TYR A 59 -12.26 1.50 12.73
C TYR A 59 -12.08 2.95 13.14
N VAL A 60 -10.87 3.46 12.97
CA VAL A 60 -10.51 4.82 13.37
C VAL A 60 -9.84 5.52 12.21
N VAL A 61 -10.27 6.74 11.93
CA VAL A 61 -9.51 7.70 11.12
C VAL A 61 -9.02 8.78 12.07
N ALA A 62 -7.72 8.91 12.22
CA ALA A 62 -7.08 9.82 13.17
C ALA A 62 -6.48 11.05 12.49
N ALA A 63 -6.20 12.09 13.27
CA ALA A 63 -5.82 13.40 12.76
C ALA A 63 -4.46 13.43 12.02
N ILE A 64 -3.52 12.55 12.39
CA ILE A 64 -2.17 12.55 11.82
C ILE A 64 -2.07 11.42 10.78
N PRO A 65 -1.97 11.70 9.47
CA PRO A 65 -1.98 10.67 8.42
C PRO A 65 -0.64 9.94 8.21
N LEU A 66 0.34 10.16 9.08
CA LEU A 66 1.73 9.66 8.94
C LEU A 66 1.92 8.20 9.40
N GLY A 67 0.87 7.39 9.36
CA GLY A 67 0.94 5.97 9.68
C GLY A 67 -0.42 5.40 10.08
N GLY A 68 -0.43 4.28 10.76
CA GLY A 68 -1.62 3.51 11.08
C GLY A 68 -1.23 2.28 11.89
N TYR A 69 -2.22 1.53 12.36
CA TYR A 69 -1.95 0.26 13.04
C TYR A 69 -3.18 -0.66 13.03
N VAL A 70 -2.90 -1.96 13.01
CA VAL A 70 -3.88 -3.02 13.28
C VAL A 70 -3.63 -3.59 14.66
N LYS A 71 -4.50 -3.25 15.63
CA LYS A 71 -4.45 -3.87 16.96
C LYS A 71 -5.15 -5.22 16.94
N MET A 72 -4.38 -6.28 17.03
CA MET A 72 -4.86 -7.65 17.12
C MET A 72 -5.05 -8.05 18.59
N LEU A 73 -5.95 -8.99 18.85
CA LEU A 73 -6.05 -9.63 20.15
C LEU A 73 -4.77 -10.43 20.40
N ASP A 74 -4.08 -10.15 21.50
CA ASP A 74 -2.86 -10.86 21.91
C ASP A 74 -2.83 -10.94 23.44
N GLU A 75 -2.55 -12.14 23.97
CA GLU A 75 -2.47 -12.37 25.43
C GLU A 75 -1.28 -11.66 26.09
N ARG A 76 -0.29 -11.21 25.31
CA ARG A 76 0.85 -10.45 25.82
C ARG A 76 0.55 -8.97 26.04
N GLU A 77 -0.46 -8.44 25.36
CA GLU A 77 -0.84 -7.02 25.44
C GLU A 77 -1.95 -6.73 26.45
N GLY A 78 -2.61 -7.76 26.98
CA GLY A 78 -3.68 -7.60 27.96
C GLY A 78 -4.38 -8.91 28.31
N ASN A 79 -5.33 -8.83 29.26
CA ASN A 79 -6.11 -9.99 29.66
C ASN A 79 -7.11 -10.38 28.56
N VAL A 80 -7.08 -11.65 28.14
CA VAL A 80 -7.95 -12.18 27.08
C VAL A 80 -8.96 -13.15 27.71
N PRO A 81 -10.28 -12.94 27.49
CA PRO A 81 -11.30 -13.89 27.96
C PRO A 81 -11.04 -15.30 27.41
N PRO A 82 -11.25 -16.36 28.20
CA PRO A 82 -11.01 -17.74 27.76
C PRO A 82 -11.72 -18.10 26.46
N GLU A 83 -12.94 -17.58 26.24
CA GLU A 83 -13.73 -17.79 25.02
C GLU A 83 -13.13 -17.18 23.74
N LEU A 84 -12.25 -16.18 23.87
CA LEU A 84 -11.59 -15.50 22.75
C LEU A 84 -10.13 -15.93 22.59
N ALA A 85 -9.62 -16.78 23.47
CA ALA A 85 -8.21 -17.12 23.52
C ALA A 85 -7.73 -17.80 22.22
N ASP A 86 -8.57 -18.61 21.55
CA ASP A 86 -8.22 -19.20 20.26
C ASP A 86 -8.16 -18.18 19.10
N GLN A 87 -8.70 -16.98 19.31
CA GLN A 87 -8.64 -15.86 18.38
C GLN A 87 -7.45 -14.92 18.65
N SER A 88 -6.61 -15.23 19.63
CA SER A 88 -5.41 -14.47 19.92
C SER A 88 -4.30 -14.75 18.91
N PHE A 89 -3.58 -13.69 18.49
CA PHE A 89 -2.49 -13.76 17.52
C PHE A 89 -1.38 -14.70 17.97
N ASN A 90 -0.98 -14.63 19.24
CA ASN A 90 0.08 -15.45 19.82
C ASN A 90 -0.25 -16.95 19.89
N ARG A 91 -1.54 -17.33 19.83
CA ARG A 91 -1.97 -18.75 19.78
C ARG A 91 -1.99 -19.34 18.37
N LYS A 92 -1.93 -18.50 17.32
CA LYS A 92 -1.91 -18.98 15.94
C LYS A 92 -0.60 -19.70 15.62
N THR A 93 -0.64 -20.58 14.61
CA THR A 93 0.56 -21.28 14.16
C THR A 93 1.61 -20.29 13.66
N VAL A 94 2.89 -20.69 13.69
CA VAL A 94 3.99 -19.85 13.21
C VAL A 94 3.73 -19.39 11.76
N GLY A 95 3.26 -20.29 10.89
CA GLY A 95 2.95 -19.99 9.50
C GLY A 95 1.84 -18.95 9.35
N GLN A 96 0.78 -19.02 10.17
CA GLN A 96 -0.29 -18.02 10.17
C GLN A 96 0.22 -16.64 10.62
N ARG A 97 1.04 -16.60 11.68
CA ARG A 97 1.63 -15.34 12.15
C ARG A 97 2.54 -14.71 11.11
N ILE A 98 3.38 -15.52 10.47
CA ILE A 98 4.24 -15.06 9.36
C ILE A 98 3.39 -14.52 8.21
N ALA A 99 2.33 -15.24 7.81
CA ALA A 99 1.44 -14.81 6.74
C ALA A 99 0.79 -13.44 7.07
N ILE A 100 0.33 -13.25 8.30
CA ILE A 100 -0.25 -11.98 8.75
C ILE A 100 0.79 -10.85 8.69
N VAL A 101 2.01 -11.07 9.18
CA VAL A 101 3.06 -10.04 9.21
C VAL A 101 3.57 -9.70 7.80
N ILE A 102 3.63 -10.66 6.88
CA ILE A 102 4.08 -10.38 5.50
C ILE A 102 2.96 -9.75 4.65
N ALA A 103 1.70 -9.92 5.05
CA ALA A 103 0.55 -9.43 4.29
C ALA A 103 0.58 -7.92 4.01
N GLY A 104 1.04 -7.10 4.96
CA GLY A 104 1.14 -5.65 4.76
C GLY A 104 2.16 -5.26 3.68
N PRO A 105 3.43 -5.68 3.78
CA PRO A 105 4.41 -5.50 2.71
C PRO A 105 3.96 -6.05 1.35
N THR A 106 3.34 -7.23 1.33
CA THR A 106 2.80 -7.81 0.09
C THR A 106 1.69 -6.96 -0.50
N ALA A 107 0.78 -6.40 0.32
CA ALA A 107 -0.26 -5.50 -0.16
C ALA A 107 0.32 -4.26 -0.83
N ASN A 108 1.36 -3.66 -0.26
CA ASN A 108 2.06 -2.53 -0.89
C ASN A 108 2.78 -2.91 -2.18
N PHE A 109 3.39 -4.09 -2.22
CA PHE A 109 4.06 -4.57 -3.42
C PHE A 109 3.06 -4.77 -4.57
N LEU A 110 1.90 -5.38 -4.27
CA LEU A 110 0.80 -5.52 -5.23
C LEU A 110 0.22 -4.18 -5.65
N LEU A 111 0.08 -3.22 -4.72
CA LEU A 111 -0.35 -1.87 -5.02
C LEU A 111 0.62 -1.15 -5.97
N ALA A 112 1.93 -1.29 -5.75
CA ALA A 112 2.96 -0.74 -6.61
C ALA A 112 2.88 -1.33 -8.03
N ILE A 113 2.73 -2.66 -8.16
CA ILE A 113 2.52 -3.32 -9.45
C ILE A 113 1.29 -2.75 -10.14
N ALA A 114 0.17 -2.61 -9.43
CA ALA A 114 -1.06 -2.05 -9.99
C ALA A 114 -0.87 -0.61 -10.48
N PHE A 115 -0.21 0.25 -9.71
CA PHE A 115 0.08 1.63 -10.11
C PHE A 115 0.99 1.69 -11.33
N PHE A 116 2.11 0.96 -11.35
CA PHE A 116 3.00 0.94 -12.50
C PHE A 116 2.31 0.38 -13.75
N TRP A 117 1.44 -0.62 -13.58
CA TRP A 117 0.66 -1.15 -14.68
C TRP A 117 -0.31 -0.10 -15.24
N VAL A 118 -1.06 0.61 -14.39
CA VAL A 118 -1.95 1.69 -14.83
C VAL A 118 -1.17 2.79 -15.56
N LEU A 119 -0.02 3.20 -15.02
CA LEU A 119 0.85 4.19 -15.66
C LEU A 119 1.36 3.72 -17.02
N ALA A 120 1.72 2.43 -17.15
CA ALA A 120 2.13 1.86 -18.43
C ALA A 120 0.97 1.87 -19.46
N MET A 121 -0.26 1.60 -19.02
CA MET A 121 -1.45 1.61 -19.87
C MET A 121 -1.83 3.03 -20.35
N MET A 122 -1.47 4.08 -19.61
CA MET A 122 -1.67 5.46 -20.04
C MET A 122 -0.76 5.88 -21.20
N GLY A 123 0.28 5.09 -21.49
CA GLY A 123 1.28 5.42 -22.50
C GLY A 123 2.19 6.56 -22.07
N SER A 124 3.22 6.83 -22.87
CA SER A 124 4.10 7.99 -22.67
C SER A 124 4.34 8.68 -24.00
N GLU A 125 4.46 10.00 -23.98
CA GLU A 125 4.93 10.76 -25.14
C GLU A 125 6.41 10.45 -25.34
N GLN A 126 6.70 9.47 -26.19
CA GLN A 126 8.06 9.17 -26.59
C GLN A 126 8.45 10.06 -27.76
N VAL A 127 9.68 10.56 -27.72
CA VAL A 127 10.30 11.19 -28.88
C VAL A 127 10.29 10.15 -29.99
N ARG A 128 9.61 10.45 -31.09
CA ARG A 128 9.59 9.57 -32.25
C ARG A 128 11.04 9.34 -32.70
N PRO A 129 11.47 8.10 -32.93
CA PRO A 129 12.81 7.81 -33.46
C PRO A 129 12.83 8.18 -34.94
N VAL A 130 12.78 9.47 -35.22
CA VAL A 130 12.83 10.06 -36.56
C VAL A 130 14.29 10.06 -37.00
N ILE A 131 14.55 9.56 -38.20
CA ILE A 131 15.90 9.58 -38.74
C ILE A 131 16.28 11.04 -38.99
N GLY A 132 17.35 11.49 -38.35
CA GLY A 132 17.92 12.82 -38.57
C GLY A 132 18.51 12.98 -39.97
N ALA A 133 19.29 14.03 -40.19
CA ALA A 133 19.97 14.21 -41.46
C ALA A 133 20.90 13.01 -41.76
N VAL A 134 20.73 12.39 -42.92
CA VAL A 134 21.60 11.31 -43.40
C VAL A 134 22.72 11.92 -44.24
N GLU A 135 23.96 11.75 -43.79
CA GLU A 135 25.13 12.32 -44.45
C GLU A 135 25.48 11.60 -45.77
N SER A 136 25.85 12.35 -46.79
CA SER A 136 26.20 11.81 -48.12
C SER A 136 27.43 10.89 -48.06
N GLY A 137 27.33 9.69 -48.63
CA GLY A 137 28.38 8.68 -48.62
C GLY A 137 28.45 7.83 -47.34
N SER A 138 27.67 8.17 -46.31
CA SER A 138 27.64 7.43 -45.05
C SER A 138 27.09 6.01 -45.22
N ILE A 139 27.41 5.14 -44.25
CA ILE A 139 26.87 3.78 -44.17
C ILE A 139 25.34 3.82 -44.06
N ALA A 140 24.78 4.85 -43.42
CA ALA A 140 23.34 5.03 -43.30
C ALA A 140 22.67 5.26 -44.67
N GLN A 141 23.27 6.09 -45.53
CA GLN A 141 22.77 6.29 -46.90
C GLN A 141 22.88 5.02 -47.74
N GLN A 142 24.00 4.29 -47.64
CA GLN A 142 24.20 3.02 -48.34
C GLN A 142 23.21 1.94 -47.93
N ALA A 143 22.77 1.96 -46.66
CA ALA A 143 21.73 1.08 -46.13
C ALA A 143 20.30 1.52 -46.51
N GLY A 144 20.13 2.61 -47.26
CA GLY A 144 18.82 3.10 -47.72
C GLY A 144 18.01 3.86 -46.66
N LEU A 145 18.62 4.28 -45.55
CA LEU A 145 17.96 5.12 -44.56
C LEU A 145 17.69 6.52 -45.15
N THR A 146 16.50 7.06 -44.90
CA THR A 146 16.08 8.40 -45.32
C THR A 146 15.59 9.18 -44.11
N ALA A 147 15.83 10.49 -44.09
CA ALA A 147 15.35 11.35 -43.02
C ALA A 147 13.81 11.40 -43.01
N GLY A 148 13.20 11.33 -41.83
CA GLY A 148 11.76 11.17 -41.65
C GLY A 148 11.40 10.10 -40.62
#